data_AF-A0A958VFA8-F1
#
_entry.id   AF-A0A958VFA8-F1
#
_cell.length_a   1.000
_cell.length_b   1.000
_cell.length_c   1.000
_cell.angle_alpha   90.00
_cell.angle_beta   90.00
_cell.angle_gamma   90.00
#
_symmetry.space_group_name_H-M   'P 1'
#
loop_
_entity.id
_entity.type
_entity.pdbx_description
1 polymer ?
#
loop_
_entity_poly.entity_id
_entity_poly.type
_entity_poly.pdbx_seq_one_letter_code
_entity_poly.pdbx_strand_id
1 'polypeptide(L)'
;IEIHEDESRADVFLKPDQVSLAIGKGGHNIKLAGKLTGYELDVYREGAEDIDDVDLEEFADEIDGWILDELKAIGCDTAKSVLELNIDDLEKRTDLERETIEEVMKIFKAEFE
;
A
#
# COMPACT_ATOMS: atom_id res chain seq x y z
N ILE A 1 -12.15 2.85 5.67
CA ILE A 1 -12.88 2.01 6.66
C ILE A 1 -13.47 0.86 5.87
N GLU A 2 -13.13 -0.35 6.25
CA GLU A 2 -13.63 -1.58 5.64
C GLU A 2 -14.52 -2.29 6.67
N ILE A 3 -15.66 -2.81 6.24
CA ILE A 3 -16.66 -3.40 7.15
C ILE A 3 -16.91 -4.83 6.71
N HIS A 4 -16.59 -5.78 7.59
CA HIS A 4 -16.83 -7.20 7.41
C HIS A 4 -18.12 -7.56 8.16
N GLU A 5 -19.25 -7.49 7.45
CA GLU A 5 -20.57 -7.75 8.03
C GLU A 5 -20.71 -9.19 8.56
N ASP A 6 -20.06 -10.16 7.91
CA ASP A 6 -20.11 -11.58 8.29
C ASP A 6 -19.40 -11.86 9.62
N GLU A 7 -18.35 -11.10 9.95
CA GLU A 7 -17.55 -11.26 11.16
C GLU A 7 -17.93 -10.25 12.26
N SER A 8 -18.87 -9.34 11.99
CA SER A 8 -19.13 -8.18 12.85
C SER A 8 -17.83 -7.43 13.20
N ARG A 9 -16.97 -7.23 12.20
CA ARG A 9 -15.66 -6.59 12.34
C ARG A 9 -15.54 -5.38 11.42
N ALA A 10 -14.81 -4.34 11.83
CA ALA A 10 -14.54 -3.18 10.99
C ALA A 10 -13.11 -2.68 11.14
N ASP A 11 -12.42 -2.55 10.01
CA ASP A 11 -11.05 -2.11 9.91
C ASP A 11 -10.99 -0.60 9.62
N VAL A 12 -10.27 0.13 10.47
CA VAL A 12 -10.24 1.58 10.51
C VAL A 12 -8.81 2.07 10.27
N PHE A 13 -8.53 2.52 9.04
CA PHE A 13 -7.25 3.09 8.64
C PHE A 13 -7.19 4.57 8.98
N LEU A 14 -6.18 5.00 9.73
CA LEU A 14 -6.03 6.37 10.24
C LEU A 14 -4.58 6.82 10.22
N LYS A 15 -4.30 8.06 9.84
CA LYS A 15 -2.93 8.59 9.85
C LYS A 15 -2.22 8.37 11.19
N PRO A 16 -0.88 8.20 11.20
CA PRO A 16 -0.13 7.91 12.43
C PRO A 16 -0.40 8.87 13.60
N ASP A 17 -0.65 10.14 13.30
CA ASP A 17 -1.01 11.18 14.27
C ASP A 17 -2.42 11.03 14.85
N GLN A 18 -3.34 10.41 14.11
CA GLN A 18 -4.75 10.18 14.50
C GLN A 18 -4.98 8.84 15.21
N VAL A 19 -4.09 7.86 15.06
CA VAL A 19 -4.23 6.54 15.71
C VAL A 19 -4.27 6.65 17.24
N SER A 20 -3.39 7.48 17.82
CA SER A 20 -3.36 7.68 19.28
C SER A 20 -4.67 8.28 19.80
N LEU A 21 -5.27 9.21 19.04
CA LEU A 21 -6.54 9.85 19.36
C LEU A 21 -7.71 8.86 19.24
N ALA A 22 -7.70 8.03 18.21
CA ALA A 22 -8.75 7.03 17.95
C ALA A 22 -8.73 5.88 18.97
N ILE A 23 -7.56 5.40 19.38
CA ILE A 23 -7.43 4.40 20.45
C ILE A 23 -7.85 5.02 21.80
N GLY A 24 -7.45 6.27 22.05
CA GLY A 24 -7.67 6.97 23.31
C GLY A 24 -6.81 6.41 24.46
N LYS A 25 -6.75 7.13 25.58
CA LYS A 25 -5.88 6.76 26.72
C LYS A 25 -6.27 5.37 27.28
N GLY A 26 -5.41 4.38 27.09
CA GLY A 26 -5.65 3.00 27.52
C GLY A 26 -6.69 2.23 26.68
N GLY A 27 -6.96 2.66 25.44
CA GLY A 27 -7.89 1.96 24.55
C GLY A 27 -9.37 2.17 24.90
N HIS A 28 -9.71 3.21 25.65
CA HIS A 28 -11.09 3.44 26.07
C HIS A 28 -11.99 3.87 24.91
N ASN A 29 -11.49 4.67 23.97
CA ASN A 29 -12.29 5.14 22.83
C ASN A 29 -12.66 3.98 21.92
N ILE A 30 -11.69 3.14 21.54
CA ILE A 30 -11.94 2.00 20.65
C ILE A 30 -12.88 0.96 21.28
N LYS A 31 -12.73 0.68 22.60
CA LYS A 31 -13.61 -0.24 23.32
C LYS A 31 -15.04 0.27 23.47
N LEU A 32 -15.22 1.58 23.67
CA LEU A 32 -16.55 2.16 23.78
C LEU A 32 -17.23 2.21 22.41
N ALA A 33 -16.48 2.56 21.37
CA ALA A 33 -16.96 2.57 19.99
C ALA A 33 -17.40 1.16 19.57
N GLY A 34 -16.61 0.12 19.82
CA GLY A 34 -17.00 -1.26 19.50
C GLY A 34 -18.25 -1.73 20.25
N LYS A 35 -18.44 -1.32 21.51
CA LYS A 35 -19.68 -1.59 22.25
C LYS A 35 -20.91 -0.83 21.71
N LEU A 36 -20.71 0.36 21.15
CA LEU A 36 -21.77 1.19 20.57
C LEU A 36 -22.20 0.69 19.19
N THR A 37 -21.23 0.29 18.37
CA THR A 37 -21.47 -0.21 17.02
C THR A 37 -21.89 -1.67 17.02
N GLY A 38 -21.46 -2.44 18.02
CA GLY A 38 -21.60 -3.90 18.04
C GLY A 38 -20.56 -4.62 17.18
N TYR A 39 -19.57 -3.88 16.65
CA TYR A 39 -18.49 -4.41 15.84
C TYR A 39 -17.19 -4.48 16.63
N GLU A 40 -16.35 -5.46 16.34
CA GLU A 40 -14.94 -5.47 16.72
C GLU A 40 -14.19 -4.48 15.81
N LEU A 41 -13.57 -3.46 16.41
CA LEU A 41 -12.92 -2.37 15.68
C LEU A 41 -11.40 -2.51 15.75
N ASP A 42 -10.77 -2.70 14.60
CA ASP A 42 -9.31 -2.73 14.48
C ASP A 42 -8.79 -1.45 13.85
N VAL A 43 -7.83 -0.82 14.51
CA VAL A 43 -7.25 0.45 14.04
C VAL A 43 -5.89 0.18 13.42
N TYR A 44 -5.81 0.46 12.14
CA TYR A 44 -4.58 0.40 11.37
C TYR A 44 -4.08 1.81 11.11
N ARG A 45 -2.76 1.97 11.01
CA ARG A 45 -2.19 3.23 10.53
C ARG A 45 -2.49 3.33 9.04
N GLU A 46 -2.97 4.47 8.55
CA GLU A 46 -3.04 4.78 7.12
C GLU A 46 -1.59 4.76 6.61
N GLY A 47 -1.32 3.93 5.59
CA GLY A 47 0.02 3.45 5.23
C GLY A 47 0.27 1.97 5.60
N ALA A 48 -0.60 1.32 6.37
CA ALA A 48 -0.59 -0.14 6.54
C ALA A 48 -1.09 -0.91 5.30
N GLU A 49 -1.20 -0.21 4.17
CA GLU A 49 -1.30 -0.79 2.83
C GLU A 49 0.04 -1.38 2.35
N ASP A 50 1.12 -1.15 3.10
CA ASP A 50 2.48 -1.65 2.87
C ASP A 50 2.70 -3.09 3.38
N ILE A 51 1.71 -3.74 4.00
CA ILE A 51 1.94 -5.07 4.62
C ILE A 51 2.18 -6.17 3.56
N ASP A 52 1.63 -6.00 2.36
CA ASP A 52 1.80 -6.92 1.23
C ASP A 52 2.69 -6.33 0.12
N ASP A 53 3.28 -5.15 0.32
CA ASP A 53 4.09 -4.52 -0.72
C ASP A 53 5.48 -5.17 -0.83
N VAL A 54 5.92 -5.37 -2.07
CA VAL A 54 7.16 -6.09 -2.39
C VAL A 54 8.20 -5.06 -2.82
N ASP A 55 9.39 -5.13 -2.21
CA ASP A 55 10.53 -4.29 -2.58
C ASP A 55 10.93 -4.57 -4.02
N LEU A 56 11.29 -3.53 -4.76
CA LEU A 56 11.81 -3.67 -6.12
C LEU A 56 13.00 -4.62 -6.23
N GLU A 57 13.82 -4.78 -5.17
CA GLU A 57 14.95 -5.72 -5.16
C GLU A 57 14.53 -7.19 -5.28
N GLU A 58 13.32 -7.56 -4.86
CA GLU A 58 12.82 -8.93 -4.98
C GLU A 58 12.50 -9.29 -6.44
N PHE A 59 12.37 -8.31 -7.33
CA PHE A 59 12.13 -8.52 -8.78
C PHE A 59 13.42 -8.50 -9.60
N ALA A 60 14.60 -8.50 -8.98
CA ALA A 60 15.88 -8.40 -9.68
C ALA A 60 16.22 -9.65 -10.54
N ASP A 61 15.46 -10.73 -10.40
CA ASP A 61 15.52 -11.93 -11.24
C ASP A 61 14.57 -11.86 -12.46
N GLU A 62 13.49 -11.09 -12.38
CA GLU A 62 12.51 -10.90 -13.46
C GLU A 62 12.73 -9.62 -14.28
N ILE A 63 13.26 -8.57 -13.64
CA ILE A 63 13.45 -7.24 -14.21
C ILE A 63 14.94 -6.90 -14.20
N ASP A 64 15.42 -6.29 -15.29
CA ASP A 64 16.80 -5.83 -15.35
C ASP A 64 17.09 -4.80 -14.25
N GLY A 65 18.20 -4.98 -13.53
CA GLY A 65 18.58 -4.12 -12.40
C GLY A 65 18.68 -2.62 -12.73
N TRP A 66 19.06 -2.26 -13.96
CA TRP A 66 19.11 -0.86 -14.38
C TRP A 66 17.72 -0.20 -14.47
N ILE A 67 16.67 -0.98 -14.75
CA ILE A 67 15.27 -0.51 -14.77
C ILE A 67 14.81 -0.25 -13.34
N LEU A 68 15.14 -1.16 -12.42
CA LEU A 68 14.83 -1.02 -10.99
C LEU A 68 15.54 0.20 -10.39
N ASP A 69 16.80 0.43 -10.75
CA ASP A 69 17.56 1.62 -10.34
C ASP A 69 16.88 2.91 -10.82
N GLU A 70 16.32 2.92 -12.02
CA GLU A 70 15.63 4.09 -12.58
C GLU A 70 14.29 4.35 -11.88
N LEU A 71 13.56 3.30 -11.53
CA LEU A 71 12.35 3.38 -10.71
C LEU A 71 12.67 3.87 -9.29
N LYS A 72 13.78 3.42 -8.69
CA LYS A 72 14.27 3.95 -7.41
C LYS A 72 14.70 5.41 -7.51
N ALA A 73 15.30 5.82 -8.62
CA ALA A 73 15.72 7.21 -8.85
C ALA A 73 14.54 8.20 -8.89
N ILE A 74 13.35 7.75 -9.31
CA ILE A 74 12.12 8.54 -9.25
C ILE A 74 11.44 8.49 -7.86
N GLY A 75 12.00 7.74 -6.91
CA GLY A 75 11.48 7.59 -5.55
C GLY A 75 10.38 6.54 -5.43
N CYS A 76 10.34 5.56 -6.33
CA CYS A 76 9.53 4.36 -6.17
C CYS A 76 10.42 3.27 -5.58
N ASP A 77 10.21 2.93 -4.32
CA ASP A 77 11.00 1.90 -3.63
C ASP A 77 10.30 0.52 -3.67
N THR A 78 9.01 0.49 -4.03
CA THR A 78 8.17 -0.71 -3.98
C THR A 78 7.31 -0.89 -5.23
N ALA A 79 6.89 -2.12 -5.49
CA ALA A 79 6.08 -2.47 -6.66
C ALA A 79 4.72 -1.74 -6.65
N LYS A 80 4.07 -1.59 -5.49
CA LYS A 80 2.81 -0.84 -5.38
C LYS A 80 2.99 0.64 -5.70
N SER A 81 4.08 1.25 -5.24
CA SER A 81 4.42 2.65 -5.55
C SER A 81 4.56 2.92 -7.04
N VAL A 82 5.03 1.92 -7.81
CA VAL A 82 5.10 2.01 -9.28
C VAL A 82 3.72 1.83 -9.91
N LEU A 83 2.91 0.90 -9.40
CA LEU A 83 1.55 0.63 -9.89
C LEU A 83 0.57 1.79 -9.65
N GLU A 84 0.81 2.64 -8.65
CA GLU A 84 0.02 3.85 -8.40
C GLU A 84 0.30 4.97 -9.42
N LEU A 85 1.44 4.94 -10.12
CA LEU A 85 1.79 5.93 -11.13
C LEU A 85 1.20 5.57 -12.50
N ASN A 86 0.88 6.60 -13.29
CA ASN A 86 0.46 6.38 -14.68
C ASN A 86 1.67 6.10 -15.59
N ILE A 87 1.44 5.35 -16.66
CA ILE A 87 2.47 5.06 -17.68
C ILE A 87 3.07 6.37 -18.24
N ASP A 88 2.24 7.36 -18.54
CA ASP A 88 2.67 8.68 -19.02
C ASP A 88 3.53 9.47 -18.01
N ASP A 89 3.40 9.20 -16.71
CA ASP A 89 4.20 9.85 -15.67
C ASP A 89 5.53 9.13 -15.49
N LEU A 90 5.55 7.79 -15.62
CA LEU A 90 6.78 7.01 -15.66
C LEU A 90 7.61 7.37 -16.88
N GLU A 91 7.03 7.40 -18.08
CA GLU A 91 7.70 7.74 -19.34
C GLU A 91 8.35 9.15 -19.33
N LYS A 92 7.83 10.08 -18.53
CA LYS A 92 8.42 11.43 -18.40
C LYS A 92 9.52 11.52 -17.34
N ARG A 93 9.52 10.61 -16.38
CA ARG A 93 10.38 10.66 -15.19
C ARG A 93 11.52 9.66 -15.27
N THR A 94 11.38 8.62 -16.07
CA THR A 94 12.40 7.61 -16.37
C THR A 94 12.76 7.69 -17.86
N ASP A 95 13.94 7.18 -18.23
CA ASP A 95 14.36 7.05 -19.64
C ASP A 95 13.92 5.69 -20.23
N LEU A 96 12.83 5.12 -19.71
CA LEU A 96 12.31 3.81 -20.13
C LEU A 96 11.34 3.94 -21.29
N GLU A 97 11.43 3.01 -22.24
CA GLU A 97 10.46 2.92 -23.33
C GLU A 97 9.09 2.46 -22.79
N ARG A 98 8.02 2.95 -23.42
CA ARG A 98 6.64 2.63 -23.03
C ARG A 98 6.37 1.13 -22.97
N GLU A 99 6.91 0.37 -23.92
CA GLU A 99 6.77 -1.10 -23.96
C GLU A 99 7.41 -1.75 -22.71
N THR A 100 8.58 -1.26 -22.29
CA THR A 100 9.27 -1.73 -21.07
C THR A 100 8.46 -1.41 -19.82
N ILE A 101 7.89 -0.21 -19.72
CA ILE A 101 7.05 0.18 -18.58
C ILE A 101 5.81 -0.70 -18.50
N GLU A 102 5.17 -1.00 -19.63
CA GLU A 102 3.99 -1.88 -19.69
C GLU A 102 4.33 -3.32 -19.26
N GLU A 103 5.50 -3.83 -19.66
CA GLU A 103 5.99 -5.16 -19.25
C GLU A 103 6.26 -5.21 -17.74
N VAL A 104 6.96 -4.22 -17.19
CA VAL A 104 7.25 -4.10 -15.76
C VAL A 104 5.96 -3.99 -14.93
N MET A 105 5.01 -3.15 -15.36
CA MET A 105 3.71 -3.04 -14.68
C MET A 105 2.94 -4.35 -14.68
N LYS A 106 3.09 -5.16 -15.74
CA LYS A 106 2.43 -6.46 -15.83
C LYS A 106 3.06 -7.47 -14.87
N ILE A 107 4.38 -7.48 -14.75
CA ILE A 107 5.11 -8.31 -13.78
C ILE A 107 4.64 -7.97 -12.36
N PHE A 108 4.68 -6.69 -11.99
CA PHE A 108 4.21 -6.27 -10.67
C PHE A 108 2.75 -6.66 -10.42
N LYS A 109 1.85 -6.42 -11.38
CA LYS A 109 0.43 -6.83 -11.22
C LYS A 109 0.27 -8.33 -11.02
N ALA A 110 1.08 -9.16 -11.67
CA ALA A 110 0.98 -10.60 -11.55
C ALA A 110 1.37 -11.11 -10.15
N GLU A 111 2.23 -10.39 -9.43
CA GLU A 111 2.64 -10.75 -8.07
C GLU A 111 1.59 -10.37 -7.01
N PHE A 112 0.72 -9.40 -7.32
CA PHE A 112 -0.39 -8.98 -6.44
C PHE A 112 -1.75 -9.65 -6.78
N GLU A 113 -1.81 -10.57 -7.74
CA GLU A 113 -3.03 -11.27 -8.20
C GLU A 113 -3.10 -12.72 -7.70
#